data_AF-A0A7S4MAQ9-F1
#
_entry.id   AF-A0A7S4MAQ9-F1
#
_cell.length_a   1.000
_cell.length_b   1.000
_cell.length_c   1.000
_cell.angle_alpha   90.00
_cell.angle_beta   90.00
_cell.angle_gamma   90.00
#
_symmetry.space_group_name_H-M   'P 1'
#
loop_
_entity.id
_entity.type
_entity.pdbx_description
1 polymer ?
#
loop_
_entity_poly.entity_id
_entity_poly.type
_entity_poly.pdbx_seq_one_letter_code
_entity_poly.pdbx_strand_id
1 'polypeptide(L)'
;AEVNLCFDQLIFKLSTSIYTSYKTHAASVLLDHPYRTALEQLLGTKLQFPKTRYDVILSQRHYQLLGRFVDLNGLIGQRINNLLRKNIDNAISRFLVKDLSSIVELDTQLNVIKLTHQLLSKNFTQLDDYEALFHEVNNSVSLVSYHSRIAFHIIS
;
A
#
# COMPACT_ATOMS: atom_id res chain seq x y z
N ALA A 1 -26.78 3.36 -17.02
CA ALA A 1 -26.44 3.90 -15.69
C ALA A 1 -25.88 2.80 -14.77
N GLU A 2 -26.57 1.67 -14.64
CA GLU A 2 -26.20 0.56 -13.75
C GLU A 2 -24.80 -0.04 -14.01
N VAL A 3 -24.44 -0.29 -15.28
CA VAL A 3 -23.14 -0.89 -15.63
C VAL A 3 -21.95 -0.04 -15.16
N ASN A 4 -22.03 1.29 -15.25
CA ASN A 4 -20.97 2.18 -14.78
C ASN A 4 -20.82 2.10 -13.26
N LEU A 5 -21.93 2.11 -12.52
CA LEU A 5 -21.91 1.98 -11.06
C LEU A 5 -21.31 0.63 -10.62
N CYS A 6 -21.74 -0.47 -11.24
CA CYS A 6 -21.20 -1.79 -10.95
C CYS A 6 -19.70 -1.88 -11.29
N PHE A 7 -19.28 -1.24 -12.39
CA PHE A 7 -17.88 -1.18 -12.77
C PHE A 7 -17.04 -0.38 -11.76
N ASP A 8 -17.52 0.79 -11.32
CA ASP A 8 -16.83 1.58 -10.30
C ASP A 8 -16.69 0.81 -8.97
N GLN A 9 -17.74 0.09 -8.57
CA GLN A 9 -17.71 -0.79 -7.39
C GLN A 9 -16.74 -1.96 -7.56
N LEU A 10 -16.70 -2.58 -8.75
CA LEU A 10 -15.75 -3.64 -9.07
C LEU A 10 -14.31 -3.13 -8.92
N ILE A 11 -13.99 -2.00 -9.55
CA ILE A 11 -12.64 -1.42 -9.50
C ILE A 11 -12.27 -1.05 -8.07
N PHE A 12 -13.19 -0.47 -7.30
CA PHE A 12 -12.96 -0.15 -5.88
C PHE A 12 -12.64 -1.39 -5.04
N LYS A 13 -13.49 -2.43 -5.12
CA LYS A 13 -13.32 -3.68 -4.35
C LYS A 13 -12.05 -4.42 -4.77
N LEU A 14 -11.81 -4.52 -6.08
CA LEU A 14 -10.65 -5.20 -6.65
C LEU A 14 -9.34 -4.51 -6.24
N SER A 15 -9.26 -3.18 -6.38
CA SER A 15 -8.06 -2.41 -5.97
C SER A 15 -7.76 -2.59 -4.48
N THR A 16 -8.80 -2.54 -3.63
CA THR A 16 -8.67 -2.74 -2.18
C THR A 16 -8.18 -4.14 -1.85
N SER A 17 -8.74 -5.16 -2.53
CA SER A 17 -8.38 -6.56 -2.33
C SER A 17 -6.94 -6.84 -2.76
N ILE A 18 -6.52 -6.32 -3.93
CA ILE A 18 -5.14 -6.40 -4.43
C ILE A 18 -4.19 -5.76 -3.43
N TYR A 19 -4.41 -4.49 -3.07
CA TYR A 19 -3.54 -3.77 -2.14
C TYR A 19 -3.39 -4.51 -0.81
N THR A 20 -4.52 -4.97 -0.24
CA THR A 20 -4.52 -5.74 1.02
C THR A 20 -3.71 -7.01 0.90
N SER A 21 -3.88 -7.79 -0.18
CA SER A 21 -3.13 -9.03 -0.38
C SER A 21 -1.62 -8.79 -0.47
N TYR A 22 -1.20 -7.79 -1.26
CA TYR A 22 0.22 -7.46 -1.41
C TYR A 22 0.82 -6.91 -0.12
N LYS A 23 0.06 -6.09 0.63
CA LYS A 23 0.47 -5.60 1.94
C LYS A 23 0.62 -6.72 2.97
N THR A 24 -0.33 -7.66 3.02
CA THR A 24 -0.23 -8.84 3.89
C THR A 24 0.98 -9.69 3.51
N HIS A 25 1.27 -9.85 2.22
CA HIS A 25 2.47 -10.55 1.78
C HIS A 25 3.75 -9.84 2.23
N ALA A 26 3.86 -8.52 2.02
CA ALA A 26 4.99 -7.72 2.47
C ALA A 26 5.21 -7.81 3.99
N ALA A 27 4.13 -7.67 4.77
CA ALA A 27 4.18 -7.83 6.22
C ALA A 27 4.64 -9.22 6.65
N SER A 28 4.19 -10.28 5.96
CA SER A 28 4.63 -11.65 6.24
C SER A 28 6.10 -11.89 5.88
N VAL A 29 6.65 -11.18 4.90
CA VAL A 29 8.06 -11.29 4.50
C VAL A 29 8.97 -10.60 5.52
N LEU A 30 8.54 -9.45 6.06
CA LEU A 30 9.29 -8.69 7.05
C LEU A 30 9.12 -9.19 8.50
N LEU A 31 8.17 -10.11 8.73
CA LEU A 31 7.98 -10.71 10.05
C LEU A 31 9.13 -11.68 10.35
N ASP A 32 9.85 -11.42 11.45
CA ASP A 32 10.99 -12.24 11.86
C ASP A 32 10.59 -13.72 12.10
N HIS A 33 11.41 -14.66 11.60
CA HIS A 33 11.05 -16.07 11.57
C HIS A 33 10.89 -16.69 12.97
N PRO A 34 11.81 -16.49 13.94
CA PRO A 34 11.63 -16.96 15.31
C PRO A 34 10.33 -16.44 15.94
N TYR A 35 10.04 -15.14 15.76
CA TYR A 35 8.82 -14.52 16.28
C TYR A 35 7.56 -15.08 15.64
N ARG A 36 7.58 -15.28 14.31
CA ARG A 36 6.52 -15.95 13.56
C ARG A 36 6.24 -17.35 14.11
N THR A 37 7.28 -18.16 14.33
CA THR A 37 7.11 -19.52 14.84
C THR A 37 6.51 -19.52 16.25
N ALA A 38 6.96 -18.62 17.12
CA ALA A 38 6.38 -18.45 18.45
C ALA A 38 4.90 -18.05 18.40
N LEU A 39 4.54 -17.11 17.50
CA LEU A 39 3.13 -16.72 17.29
C LEU A 39 2.27 -17.87 16.76
N GLU A 40 2.75 -18.61 15.77
CA GLU A 40 2.02 -19.76 15.20
C GLU A 40 1.78 -20.85 16.26
N GLN A 41 2.74 -21.05 17.18
CA GLN A 41 2.58 -21.94 18.34
C GLN A 41 1.53 -21.44 19.32
N LEU A 42 1.56 -20.14 19.67
CA LEU A 42 0.60 -19.52 20.59
C LEU A 42 -0.84 -19.51 20.03
N LEU A 43 -0.98 -19.23 18.73
CA LEU A 43 -2.27 -19.16 18.03
C LEU A 43 -2.80 -20.54 17.63
N GLY A 44 -2.00 -21.60 17.74
CA GLY A 44 -2.34 -22.95 17.29
C GLY A 44 -2.64 -23.04 15.78
N THR A 45 -2.25 -22.02 15.00
CA THR A 45 -2.55 -21.90 13.58
C THR A 45 -1.38 -21.29 12.82
N LYS A 46 -1.15 -21.78 11.60
CA LYS A 46 -0.10 -21.23 10.73
C LYS A 46 -0.54 -19.87 10.18
N LEU A 47 0.37 -18.89 10.18
CA LEU A 47 0.15 -17.57 9.59
C LEU A 47 0.28 -17.68 8.07
N GLN A 48 -0.70 -18.32 7.43
CA GLN A 48 -0.72 -18.44 5.98
C GLN A 48 -1.28 -17.18 5.35
N PHE A 49 -0.56 -16.61 4.40
CA PHE A 49 -1.12 -15.61 3.51
C PHE A 49 -1.71 -16.32 2.28
N PRO A 50 -2.94 -15.98 1.86
CA PRO A 50 -3.55 -16.61 0.70
C PRO A 50 -2.75 -16.30 -0.56
N LYS A 51 -2.40 -17.34 -1.32
CA LYS A 51 -1.78 -17.18 -2.65
C LYS A 51 -2.85 -16.69 -3.61
N THR A 52 -2.84 -15.41 -3.91
CA THR A 52 -3.75 -14.79 -4.88
C THR A 52 -3.08 -14.67 -6.24
N ARG A 53 -3.86 -14.85 -7.32
CA ARG A 53 -3.40 -14.77 -8.72
C ARG A 53 -3.90 -13.49 -9.40
N TYR A 54 -3.51 -12.34 -8.85
CA TYR A 54 -3.86 -11.04 -9.42
C TYR A 54 -3.02 -10.69 -10.65
N ASP A 55 -1.88 -11.34 -10.84
CA ASP A 55 -1.03 -11.26 -12.03
C ASP A 55 -1.82 -11.44 -13.34
N VAL A 56 -2.73 -12.42 -13.39
CA VAL A 56 -3.57 -12.66 -14.56
C VAL A 56 -4.48 -11.47 -14.86
N ILE A 57 -5.16 -10.93 -13.83
CA ILE A 57 -6.07 -9.78 -13.98
C ILE A 57 -5.29 -8.52 -14.37
N LEU A 58 -4.14 -8.30 -13.75
CA LEU A 58 -3.29 -7.14 -14.01
C LEU A 58 -2.58 -7.18 -15.36
N SER A 59 -2.44 -8.37 -15.95
CA SER A 59 -1.91 -8.54 -17.32
C SER A 59 -2.92 -8.18 -18.41
N GLN A 60 -4.22 -8.04 -18.09
CA GLN A 60 -5.25 -7.70 -19.07
C GLN A 60 -5.18 -6.22 -19.46
N ARG A 61 -4.71 -5.94 -20.68
CA ARG A 61 -4.58 -4.55 -21.21
C ARG A 61 -5.74 -4.09 -22.09
N HIS A 62 -6.52 -5.01 -22.64
CA HIS A 62 -7.59 -4.71 -23.58
C HIS A 62 -8.90 -5.37 -23.14
N TYR A 63 -9.52 -4.80 -22.10
CA TYR A 63 -10.85 -5.20 -21.68
C TYR A 63 -11.90 -4.39 -22.41
N GLN A 64 -12.83 -5.03 -23.12
CA GLN A 64 -13.93 -4.34 -23.81
C GLN A 64 -15.18 -4.37 -22.93
N LEU A 65 -15.70 -3.19 -22.60
CA LEU A 65 -16.93 -3.02 -21.83
C LEU A 65 -17.87 -2.07 -22.57
N LEU A 66 -19.07 -2.54 -22.93
CA LEU A 66 -20.07 -1.77 -23.68
C LEU A 66 -19.50 -1.12 -24.96
N GLY A 67 -18.66 -1.85 -25.70
CA GLY A 67 -18.04 -1.36 -26.92
C GLY A 67 -16.83 -0.43 -26.72
N ARG A 68 -16.47 -0.09 -25.48
CA ARG A 68 -15.31 0.75 -25.16
C ARG A 68 -14.15 -0.11 -24.67
N PHE A 69 -12.93 0.27 -25.04
CA PHE A 69 -11.72 -0.31 -24.46
C PHE A 69 -11.42 0.37 -23.12
N VAL A 70 -11.12 -0.44 -22.11
CA VAL A 70 -10.84 0.01 -20.74
C VAL A 70 -9.49 -0.50 -20.31
N ASP A 71 -8.61 0.43 -19.90
CA ASP A 71 -7.33 0.12 -19.27
C ASP A 71 -7.54 -0.16 -17.77
N LEU A 72 -7.75 -1.44 -17.45
CA LEU A 72 -7.92 -1.89 -16.06
C LEU A 72 -6.63 -1.68 -15.23
N ASN A 73 -5.45 -1.89 -15.82
CA ASN A 73 -4.18 -1.74 -15.12
C ASN A 73 -3.99 -0.29 -14.67
N GLY A 74 -4.22 0.66 -15.57
CA GLY A 74 -4.16 2.09 -15.27
C GLY A 74 -5.16 2.53 -14.21
N LEU A 75 -6.43 2.14 -14.35
CA LEU A 75 -7.49 2.51 -13.38
C LEU A 75 -7.24 1.96 -11.97
N ILE A 76 -6.79 0.71 -11.88
CA ILE A 76 -6.44 0.08 -10.60
C ILE A 76 -5.16 0.72 -10.04
N GLY A 77 -4.16 1.00 -10.89
CA GLY A 77 -2.91 1.66 -10.52
C GLY A 77 -3.14 3.03 -9.88
N GLN A 78 -3.98 3.87 -10.49
CA GLN A 78 -4.38 5.17 -9.91
C GLN A 78 -5.00 5.04 -8.52
N ARG A 79 -5.87 4.04 -8.32
CA ARG A 79 -6.45 3.79 -6.98
C ARG A 79 -5.42 3.25 -6.00
N ILE A 80 -4.48 2.42 -6.43
CA ILE A 80 -3.40 1.91 -5.59
C ILE A 80 -2.48 3.04 -5.14
N ASN A 81 -2.14 3.99 -6.01
CA ASN A 81 -1.40 5.19 -5.64
C ASN A 81 -2.11 5.96 -4.50
N ASN A 82 -3.43 6.09 -4.56
CA ASN A 82 -4.22 6.71 -3.48
C ASN A 82 -4.20 5.88 -2.19
N LEU A 83 -4.25 4.54 -2.29
CA LEU A 83 -4.15 3.65 -1.13
C LEU A 83 -2.77 3.72 -0.47
N LEU A 84 -1.69 3.81 -1.26
CA LEU A 84 -0.33 4.01 -0.77
C LEU A 84 -0.19 5.34 -0.05
N ARG A 85 -0.58 6.47 -0.68
CA ARG A 85 -0.58 7.80 -0.04
C ARG A 85 -1.32 7.78 1.29
N LYS A 86 -2.55 7.25 1.30
CA LYS A 86 -3.36 7.13 2.51
C LYS A 86 -2.68 6.25 3.56
N ASN A 87 -2.00 5.18 3.16
CA ASN A 87 -1.36 4.30 4.12
C ASN A 87 -0.08 4.90 4.73
N ILE A 88 0.69 5.66 3.95
CA ILE A 88 1.81 6.48 4.44
C ILE A 88 1.27 7.53 5.42
N ASP A 89 0.22 8.25 5.06
CA ASP A 89 -0.38 9.28 5.90
C ASP A 89 -0.89 8.71 7.22
N ASN A 90 -1.52 7.54 7.19
CA ASN A 90 -1.97 6.86 8.40
C ASN A 90 -0.78 6.47 9.31
N ALA A 91 0.35 6.04 8.74
CA ALA A 91 1.54 5.68 9.53
C ALA A 91 2.15 6.92 10.19
N ILE A 92 2.35 8.00 9.41
CA ILE A 92 2.87 9.27 9.91
C ILE A 92 1.91 9.86 10.96
N SER A 93 0.62 9.98 10.66
CA SER A 93 -0.38 10.52 11.58
C SER A 93 -0.45 9.76 12.89
N ARG A 94 -0.23 8.44 12.87
CA ARG A 94 -0.19 7.62 14.08
C ARG A 94 1.06 7.88 14.93
N PHE A 95 2.21 8.15 14.30
CA PHE A 95 3.42 8.56 15.00
C PHE A 95 3.28 9.93 15.66
N LEU A 96 2.66 10.89 14.96
CA LEU A 96 2.48 12.26 15.44
C LEU A 96 1.62 12.40 16.72
N VAL A 97 0.82 11.37 17.04
CA VAL A 97 -0.03 11.35 18.25
C VAL A 97 0.59 10.49 19.38
N LYS A 98 1.76 9.90 19.13
CA LYS A 98 2.50 9.05 20.07
C LYS A 98 3.80 9.69 20.51
N ASP A 99 4.39 9.13 21.55
CA ASP A 99 5.71 9.52 22.05
C ASP A 99 6.85 9.05 21.12
N LEU A 100 8.03 9.61 21.31
CA LEU A 100 9.19 9.38 20.44
C LEU A 100 9.61 7.90 20.37
N SER A 101 9.32 7.10 21.40
CA SER A 101 9.60 5.65 21.39
C SER A 101 8.90 4.91 20.24
N SER A 102 7.79 5.45 19.73
CA SER A 102 7.03 4.89 18.61
C SER A 102 7.71 5.06 17.24
N ILE A 103 8.89 5.69 17.15
CA ILE A 103 9.64 5.83 15.90
C ILE A 103 9.99 4.48 15.26
N VAL A 104 10.26 3.46 16.08
CA VAL A 104 10.55 2.09 15.60
C VAL A 104 9.31 1.47 14.94
N GLU A 105 8.13 1.79 15.48
CA GLU A 105 6.86 1.34 14.90
C GLU A 105 6.59 2.05 13.56
N LEU A 106 6.87 3.36 13.48
CA LEU A 106 6.77 4.11 12.22
C LEU A 106 7.68 3.51 11.15
N ASP A 107 8.96 3.28 11.48
CA ASP A 107 9.94 2.69 10.55
C ASP A 107 9.47 1.32 10.05
N THR A 108 8.98 0.47 10.96
CA THR A 108 8.41 -0.84 10.61
C THR A 108 7.23 -0.69 9.63
N GLN A 109 6.33 0.25 9.89
CA GLN A 109 5.18 0.51 9.01
C GLN A 109 5.61 1.02 7.63
N LEU A 110 6.56 1.96 7.56
CA LEU A 110 7.07 2.50 6.31
C LEU A 110 7.80 1.43 5.49
N ASN A 111 8.58 0.55 6.14
CA ASN A 111 9.25 -0.58 5.49
C ASN A 111 8.23 -1.57 4.87
N VAL A 112 7.14 -1.88 5.58
CA VAL A 112 6.05 -2.70 5.02
C VAL A 112 5.41 -2.03 3.80
N ILE A 113 5.14 -0.71 3.88
CA ILE A 113 4.54 0.03 2.75
C ILE A 113 5.49 0.07 1.55
N LYS A 114 6.79 0.30 1.78
CA LYS A 114 7.83 0.31 0.74
C LYS A 114 7.92 -1.04 0.02
N LEU A 115 7.97 -2.14 0.77
CA LEU A 115 7.97 -3.48 0.19
C LEU A 115 6.66 -3.79 -0.54
N THR A 116 5.52 -3.32 -0.02
CA THR A 116 4.22 -3.43 -0.71
C THR A 116 4.27 -2.76 -2.08
N HIS A 117 4.78 -1.52 -2.14
CA HIS A 117 4.98 -0.79 -3.40
C HIS A 117 5.91 -1.54 -4.36
N GLN A 118 7.05 -2.05 -3.89
CA GLN A 118 8.01 -2.81 -4.71
C GLN A 118 7.37 -4.06 -5.32
N LEU A 119 6.57 -4.79 -4.56
CA LEU A 119 5.88 -5.98 -5.05
C LEU A 119 4.79 -5.63 -6.08
N LEU A 120 4.04 -4.56 -5.85
CA LEU A 120 3.01 -4.07 -6.77
C LEU A 120 3.63 -3.56 -8.09
N SER A 121 4.77 -2.86 -8.01
CA SER A 121 5.47 -2.29 -9.17
C SER A 121 5.92 -3.34 -10.20
N LYS A 122 5.96 -4.63 -9.83
CA LYS A 122 6.22 -5.71 -10.79
C LYS A 122 5.08 -5.95 -11.77
N ASN A 123 3.85 -5.58 -11.39
CA ASN A 123 2.62 -5.89 -12.13
C ASN A 123 1.90 -4.65 -12.67
N PHE A 124 2.20 -3.47 -12.14
CA PHE A 124 1.64 -2.20 -12.57
C PHE A 124 2.64 -1.41 -13.40
N THR A 125 2.17 -0.84 -14.51
CA THR A 125 3.02 -0.05 -15.41
C THR A 125 3.11 1.42 -15.03
N GLN A 126 2.17 1.91 -14.21
CA GLN A 126 2.02 3.33 -13.87
C GLN A 126 1.76 3.50 -12.37
N LEU A 127 2.73 3.14 -11.54
CA LEU A 127 2.75 3.56 -10.13
C LEU A 127 3.71 4.73 -9.96
N ASP A 128 3.33 5.65 -9.08
CA ASP A 128 4.21 6.76 -8.72
C ASP A 128 5.42 6.19 -7.95
N ASP A 129 6.57 6.85 -8.05
CA ASP A 129 7.76 6.45 -7.29
C ASP A 129 7.49 6.52 -5.78
N TYR A 130 7.97 5.53 -5.02
CA TYR A 130 7.71 5.46 -3.58
C TYR A 130 8.26 6.68 -2.84
N GLU A 131 9.48 7.14 -3.17
CA GLU A 131 10.10 8.27 -2.49
C GLU A 131 9.32 9.56 -2.80
N ALA A 132 8.86 9.72 -4.04
CA ALA A 132 7.97 10.83 -4.40
C ALA A 132 6.68 10.83 -3.56
N LEU A 133 6.02 9.67 -3.44
CA LEU A 133 4.81 9.51 -2.60
C LEU A 133 5.10 9.82 -1.12
N PHE A 134 6.20 9.31 -0.59
CA PHE A 134 6.60 9.53 0.79
C PHE A 134 6.89 11.01 1.06
N HIS A 135 7.67 11.64 0.18
CA HIS A 135 8.02 13.04 0.31
C HIS A 135 6.80 13.97 0.23
N GLU A 136 5.88 13.68 -0.68
CA GLU A 136 4.59 14.36 -0.83
C GLU A 136 3.82 14.33 0.49
N VAL A 137 3.58 13.14 1.05
CA VAL A 137 2.78 12.96 2.28
C VAL A 137 3.49 13.47 3.54
N ASN A 138 4.82 13.40 3.58
CA ASN A 138 5.63 13.92 4.68
C ASN A 138 5.83 15.45 4.61
N ASN A 139 5.24 16.14 3.63
CA ASN A 139 5.39 17.58 3.38
C ASN A 139 6.86 18.00 3.23
N SER A 140 7.66 17.21 2.52
CA SER A 140 9.10 17.44 2.32
C SER A 140 9.48 17.79 0.87
N VAL A 141 8.49 18.11 0.02
CA VAL A 141 8.67 18.43 -1.41
C VAL A 141 9.03 19.91 -1.64
N SER A 142 8.60 20.81 -0.76
CA SER A 142 8.81 22.26 -0.94
C SER A 142 10.04 22.74 -0.18
N LEU A 143 10.91 23.50 -0.86
CA LEU A 143 12.06 24.23 -0.28
C LEU A 143 11.68 25.17 0.89
N VAL A 144 10.40 25.52 1.02
CA VAL A 144 9.84 26.40 2.06
C VAL A 144 9.33 25.63 3.28
N SER A 145 9.19 24.29 3.18
CA SER A 145 8.84 23.44 4.32
C SER A 145 10.09 23.21 5.15
N TYR A 146 10.38 24.11 6.08
CA TYR A 146 11.62 24.07 6.86
C TYR A 146 11.73 22.80 7.73
N HIS A 147 10.64 22.05 7.97
CA HIS A 147 10.67 20.77 8.67
C HIS A 147 9.60 19.81 8.10
N SER A 148 10.00 18.59 7.74
CA SER A 148 9.05 17.52 7.44
C SER A 148 8.18 17.19 8.65
N ARG A 149 6.98 16.61 8.45
CA ARG A 149 6.06 16.27 9.55
C ARG A 149 6.75 15.43 10.62
N ILE A 150 7.54 14.43 10.20
CA ILE A 150 8.31 13.58 11.10
C ILE A 150 9.40 14.37 11.82
N ALA A 151 10.19 15.17 11.09
CA ALA A 151 11.29 15.94 11.69
C ALA A 151 10.79 16.95 12.73
N PHE A 152 9.66 17.60 12.46
CA PHE A 152 9.04 18.54 13.39
C PHE A 152 8.68 17.85 14.71
N HIS A 153 8.07 16.67 14.66
CA HIS A 153 7.69 15.90 15.85
C HIS A 153 8.86 15.38 16.67
N ILE A 154 10.00 15.11 16.04
CA ILE A 154 11.21 14.65 16.76
C ILE A 154 11.85 15.79 17.55
N ILE A 155 11.74 17.02 17.06
CA ILE A 155 12.40 18.20 17.61
C ILE A 155 11.51 18.93 18.64
N SER A 156 10.18 18.81 18.53
CA SER A 156 9.19 19.42 19.44
C SER A 156 9.08 18.71 20.77
#